data_AF-A0A7G2ISN0-F1
#
_entry.id   AF-A0A7G2ISN0-F1
#
_cell.length_a   1.000
_cell.length_b   1.000
_cell.length_c   1.000
_cell.angle_alpha   90.00
_cell.angle_beta   90.00
_cell.angle_gamma   90.00
#
_symmetry.space_group_name_H-M   'P 1'
#
loop_
_entity.id
_entity.type
_entity.pdbx_description
1 polymer ?
#
loop_
_entity_poly.entity_id
_entity_poly.type
_entity_poly.pdbx_seq_one_letter_code
_entity_poly.pdbx_strand_id
1 'polypeptide(L)'
;MLCVLFRKHIPMNKYFLKQQLAWVPFIGLACWALDMPFMKRYSRGYLLRHPERRGKDVETTRRSCEKFRVHPTTIVNFVEGSRFTKDKREQTRSPYQNLLPPKAAGIAMALNVLGSQFDKMLNVTLCYPENSSRPFYDMLSGKLTRIVVRVNLEPIHEELHGDYVNDKGFKRRFQLWLNTLWSEKDAQLDAIKASNKKAGQ
;
A
#
# COMPACT_ATOMS: atom_id res chain seq x y z
N MET A 1 -12.53 7.01 3.23
CA MET A 1 -13.11 6.27 2.08
C MET A 1 -13.01 4.76 2.25
N LEU A 2 -11.81 4.16 2.27
CA LEU A 2 -11.65 2.69 2.40
C LEU A 2 -12.34 2.13 3.67
N CYS A 3 -12.22 2.80 4.82
CA CYS A 3 -12.93 2.38 6.04
C CYS A 3 -14.46 2.41 5.92
N VAL A 4 -15.02 3.25 5.04
CA VAL A 4 -16.47 3.33 4.80
C VAL A 4 -16.89 2.20 3.85
N LEU A 5 -16.16 2.03 2.75
CA LEU A 5 -16.43 0.99 1.75
C LEU A 5 -16.35 -0.42 2.34
N PHE A 6 -15.37 -0.67 3.21
CA PHE A 6 -15.11 -1.99 3.75
C PHE A 6 -15.67 -2.25 5.15
N ARG A 7 -16.46 -1.31 5.70
CA ARG A 7 -16.93 -1.34 7.10
C ARG A 7 -17.62 -2.66 7.50
N LYS A 8 -18.26 -3.35 6.55
CA LYS A 8 -19.00 -4.61 6.79
C LYS A 8 -18.41 -5.83 6.08
N HIS A 9 -17.42 -5.62 5.21
CA HIS A 9 -16.88 -6.69 4.35
C HIS A 9 -15.52 -7.20 4.80
N ILE A 10 -14.84 -6.44 5.65
CA ILE A 10 -13.46 -6.72 6.03
C ILE A 10 -13.28 -6.44 7.53
N PRO A 11 -12.51 -7.26 8.25
CA PRO A 11 -12.06 -6.95 9.61
C PRO A 11 -11.29 -5.62 9.69
N MET A 12 -11.16 -5.08 10.90
CA MET A 12 -10.59 -3.75 11.18
C MET A 12 -9.33 -3.45 10.34
N ASN A 13 -9.36 -2.33 9.60
CA ASN A 13 -8.24 -1.88 8.78
C ASN A 13 -7.13 -1.29 9.65
N LYS A 14 -5.97 -1.93 9.66
CA LYS A 14 -4.73 -1.40 10.20
C LYS A 14 -3.86 -0.87 9.07
N TYR A 15 -3.30 0.32 9.28
CA TYR A 15 -2.43 0.97 8.32
C TYR A 15 -0.99 0.84 8.79
N PHE A 16 -0.08 0.58 7.87
CA PHE A 16 1.34 0.77 8.16
C PHE A 16 1.65 2.26 8.25
N LEU A 17 1.69 2.76 9.48
CA LEU A 17 1.88 4.17 9.76
C LEU A 17 3.35 4.50 9.95
N LYS A 18 3.73 5.66 9.43
CA LYS A 18 5.05 6.26 9.70
C LYS A 18 5.19 6.50 11.20
N GLN A 19 6.33 6.15 11.79
CA GLN A 19 6.61 6.46 13.20
C GLN A 19 6.47 7.96 13.53
N GLN A 20 6.66 8.86 12.56
CA GLN A 20 6.43 10.31 12.75
C GLN A 20 4.97 10.65 13.08
N LEU A 21 3.99 9.83 12.68
CA LEU A 21 2.59 10.03 13.05
C LEU A 21 2.28 9.64 14.50
N ALA A 22 3.15 8.84 15.14
CA ALA A 22 3.00 8.51 16.56
C ALA A 22 3.15 9.75 17.45
N TRP A 23 3.89 10.76 16.98
CA TRP A 23 4.13 12.02 17.69
C TRP A 23 3.04 13.08 17.49
N VAL A 24 2.05 12.81 16.62
CA VAL A 24 0.91 13.71 16.45
C VAL A 24 -0.10 13.42 17.57
N PRO A 25 -0.44 14.41 18.43
CA PRO A 25 -1.39 14.21 19.51
C PRO A 25 -2.76 13.74 18.97
N PHE A 26 -3.45 12.91 19.74
CA PHE A 26 -4.68 12.16 19.38
C PHE A 26 -4.52 11.09 18.29
N ILE A 27 -3.83 11.38 17.18
CA ILE A 27 -3.62 10.39 16.10
C ILE A 27 -2.69 9.27 16.58
N GLY A 28 -1.60 9.62 17.25
CA GLY A 28 -0.66 8.64 17.81
C GLY A 28 -1.32 7.71 18.85
N LEU A 29 -2.16 8.28 19.73
CA LEU A 29 -2.87 7.53 20.77
C LEU A 29 -3.94 6.60 20.19
N ALA A 30 -4.71 7.07 19.20
CA ALA A 30 -5.70 6.25 18.50
C ALA A 30 -5.06 5.10 17.71
N CYS A 31 -3.92 5.36 17.05
CA CYS A 31 -3.20 4.33 16.30
C CYS A 31 -2.50 3.33 17.23
N TRP A 32 -2.06 3.75 18.41
CA TRP A 32 -1.56 2.87 19.46
C TRP A 32 -2.67 2.00 20.05
N ALA A 33 -3.84 2.57 20.35
CA ALA A 33 -5.02 1.84 20.85
C ALA A 33 -5.57 0.81 19.84
N LEU A 34 -5.32 1.01 18.55
CA LEU A 34 -5.72 0.09 17.47
C LEU A 34 -4.66 -1.00 17.17
N ASP A 35 -3.59 -1.11 17.97
CA ASP A 35 -2.44 -2.01 17.75
C ASP A 35 -1.87 -1.87 16.32
N MET A 36 -1.76 -0.65 15.79
CA MET A 36 -1.20 -0.44 14.45
C MET A 36 0.34 -0.48 14.48
N PRO A 37 1.00 -1.28 13.61
CA PRO A 37 2.45 -1.38 13.61
C PRO A 37 3.08 -0.09 13.07
N PHE A 38 3.75 0.66 13.94
CA PHE A 38 4.54 1.83 13.56
C PHE A 38 5.86 1.39 12.93
N MET A 39 6.04 1.65 11.64
CA MET A 39 7.31 1.34 10.96
C MET A 39 8.26 2.54 10.97
N LYS A 40 9.51 2.29 11.36
CA LYS A 40 10.61 3.25 11.22
C LYS A 40 11.14 3.19 9.79
N ARG A 41 11.11 4.33 9.10
CA ARG A 41 11.71 4.43 7.76
C ARG A 41 13.18 4.81 7.90
N TYR A 42 14.07 3.84 8.05
CA TYR A 42 15.51 4.13 7.99
C TYR A 42 15.95 4.38 6.55
N SER A 43 16.67 5.48 6.32
CA SER A 43 17.22 5.80 5.01
C SER A 43 18.39 4.86 4.65
N ARG A 44 18.64 4.65 3.36
CA ARG A 44 19.73 3.78 2.87
C ARG A 44 21.10 4.20 3.44
N GLY A 45 21.34 5.50 3.59
CA GLY A 45 22.56 6.04 4.21
C GLY A 45 22.67 5.78 5.71
N TYR A 46 21.55 5.72 6.43
CA TYR A 46 21.53 5.42 7.86
C TYR A 46 21.75 3.93 8.15
N LEU A 47 21.19 3.05 7.32
CA LEU A 47 21.36 1.59 7.43
C LEU A 47 22.77 1.12 7.07
N LEU A 48 23.51 1.89 6.27
CA LEU A 48 24.92 1.62 5.98
C LEU A 48 25.83 1.98 7.16
N ARG A 49 25.45 2.97 7.97
CA ARG A 49 26.21 3.40 9.16
C ARG A 49 25.88 2.59 10.42
N HIS A 50 24.70 1.98 10.49
CA HIS A 50 24.25 1.17 11.62
C HIS A 50 23.67 -0.18 11.15
N PRO A 51 24.53 -1.13 10.75
CA PRO A 51 24.09 -2.45 10.34
C PRO A 51 23.34 -3.19 11.47
N GLU A 52 23.62 -2.92 12.75
CA GLU A 52 22.88 -3.50 13.89
C GLU A 52 21.41 -3.07 14.00
N ARG A 53 20.97 -2.07 13.22
CA ARG A 53 19.56 -1.65 13.15
C ARG A 53 18.81 -2.26 11.97
N ARG A 54 19.50 -2.93 11.03
CA ARG A 54 18.85 -3.79 10.03
C ARG A 54 18.31 -5.03 10.75
N GLY A 55 16.99 -5.22 10.75
CA GLY A 55 16.34 -6.41 11.31
C GLY A 55 15.51 -6.16 12.57
N LYS A 56 15.84 -5.16 13.40
CA LYS A 56 15.02 -4.83 14.59
C LYS A 56 13.58 -4.40 14.25
N ASP A 57 13.36 -3.78 13.10
CA ASP A 57 12.01 -3.44 12.62
C ASP A 57 11.22 -4.69 12.24
N VAL A 58 11.86 -5.72 11.68
CA VAL A 58 11.21 -6.99 11.32
C VAL A 58 10.78 -7.72 12.59
N GLU A 59 11.64 -7.73 13.62
CA GLU A 59 11.37 -8.40 14.89
C GLU A 59 10.30 -7.68 15.74
N THR A 60 10.32 -6.35 15.74
CA THR A 60 9.27 -5.53 16.41
C THR A 60 7.92 -5.67 15.70
N THR A 61 7.94 -5.73 14.35
CA THR A 61 6.73 -5.99 13.57
C THR A 61 6.23 -7.42 13.84
N ARG A 62 7.11 -8.42 13.92
CA ARG A 62 6.76 -9.81 14.26
C ARG A 62 6.07 -9.93 15.62
N ARG A 63 6.59 -9.28 16.67
CA ARG A 63 5.95 -9.25 18.01
C ARG A 63 4.59 -8.57 18.01
N SER A 64 4.42 -7.51 17.21
CA SER A 64 3.11 -6.86 17.03
C SER A 64 2.14 -7.76 16.25
N CYS A 65 2.66 -8.57 15.32
CA CYS A 65 1.90 -9.52 14.52
C CYS A 65 1.49 -10.79 15.27
N GLU A 66 2.20 -11.20 16.33
CA GLU A 66 1.74 -12.29 17.20
C GLU A 66 0.37 -12.00 17.83
N LYS A 67 0.07 -10.73 18.12
CA LYS A 67 -1.26 -10.31 18.59
C LYS A 67 -2.34 -10.39 17.48
N PHE A 68 -1.95 -10.27 16.20
CA PHE A 68 -2.89 -10.41 15.07
C PHE A 68 -3.33 -11.86 14.85
N ARG A 69 -2.67 -12.85 15.45
CA ARG A 69 -3.11 -14.26 15.41
C ARG A 69 -4.47 -14.48 16.06
N VAL A 70 -4.83 -13.64 17.04
CA VAL A 70 -6.06 -13.80 17.83
C VAL A 70 -7.23 -13.01 17.23
N HIS A 71 -6.94 -11.99 16.41
CA HIS A 71 -7.97 -11.11 15.85
C HIS A 71 -7.74 -10.89 14.35
N PRO A 72 -8.70 -11.27 13.49
CA PRO A 72 -8.57 -11.06 12.05
C PRO A 72 -8.36 -9.57 11.79
N THR A 73 -7.32 -9.24 11.04
CA THR A 73 -6.85 -7.87 10.87
C THR A 73 -6.49 -7.65 9.42
N THR A 74 -6.93 -6.53 8.85
CA THR A 74 -6.56 -6.17 7.47
C THR A 74 -5.46 -5.16 7.47
N ILE A 75 -4.47 -5.37 6.61
CA ILE A 75 -3.33 -4.47 6.52
C ILE A 75 -3.32 -3.75 5.20
N VAL A 76 -3.37 -2.43 5.28
CA VAL A 76 -3.37 -1.55 4.10
C VAL A 76 -1.96 -1.07 3.82
N ASN A 77 -1.48 -1.32 2.61
CA ASN A 77 -0.19 -0.87 2.13
C ASN A 77 -0.32 -0.02 0.86
N PHE A 78 0.34 1.15 0.84
CA PHE A 78 0.44 2.02 -0.33
C PHE A 78 1.78 1.81 -1.01
N VAL A 79 1.81 0.94 -2.02
CA VAL A 79 3.05 0.46 -2.65
C VAL A 79 3.85 1.57 -3.34
N GLU A 80 3.23 2.63 -3.85
CA GLU A 80 3.96 3.81 -4.39
C GLU A 80 4.72 4.59 -3.31
N GLY A 81 4.22 4.53 -2.06
CA GLY A 81 4.75 5.24 -0.90
C GLY A 81 4.62 6.76 -0.96
N SER A 82 3.94 7.33 -1.95
CA SER A 82 3.59 8.75 -2.03
C SER A 82 2.42 8.96 -2.98
N ARG A 83 1.71 10.09 -2.86
CA ARG A 83 0.65 10.47 -3.79
C ARG A 83 1.23 10.78 -5.18
N PHE A 84 0.55 10.26 -6.22
CA PHE A 84 0.83 10.54 -7.62
C PHE A 84 0.70 12.04 -7.93
N THR A 85 1.68 12.57 -8.64
CA THR A 85 1.64 13.86 -9.34
C THR A 85 2.41 13.72 -10.65
N LYS A 86 2.06 14.51 -11.67
CA LYS A 86 2.76 14.49 -12.97
C LYS A 86 4.26 14.76 -12.80
N ASP A 87 4.61 15.78 -12.02
CA ASP A 87 6.01 16.12 -11.74
C ASP A 87 6.79 14.96 -11.11
N LYS A 88 6.17 14.21 -10.17
CA LYS A 88 6.82 13.03 -9.58
C LYS A 88 6.96 11.89 -10.55
N ARG A 89 5.99 11.69 -11.43
CA ARG A 89 6.07 10.66 -12.47
C ARG A 89 7.27 10.92 -13.38
N GLU A 90 7.44 12.16 -13.80
CA GLU A 90 8.57 12.60 -14.64
C GLU A 90 9.90 12.47 -13.91
N GLN A 91 9.99 12.96 -12.66
CA GLN A 91 11.20 12.84 -11.82
C GLN A 91 11.60 11.38 -11.55
N THR A 92 10.62 10.50 -11.34
CA THR A 92 10.86 9.08 -11.06
C THR A 92 10.97 8.23 -12.32
N ARG A 93 10.80 8.82 -13.52
CA ARG A 93 10.78 8.15 -14.81
C ARG A 93 9.88 6.91 -14.80
N SER A 94 8.64 7.10 -14.33
CA SER A 94 7.70 5.99 -14.23
C SER A 94 7.40 5.41 -15.61
N PRO A 95 7.48 4.08 -15.81
CA PRO A 95 7.07 3.44 -17.05
C PRO A 95 5.55 3.43 -17.23
N TYR A 96 4.79 3.71 -16.17
CA TYR A 96 3.33 3.71 -16.15
C TYR A 96 2.77 5.11 -16.44
N GLN A 97 1.58 5.17 -17.03
CA GLN A 97 0.89 6.42 -17.37
C GLN A 97 0.25 7.09 -16.14
N ASN A 98 -0.40 6.28 -15.32
CA ASN A 98 -1.28 6.73 -14.24
C ASN A 98 -0.72 6.44 -12.84
N LEU A 99 0.40 5.73 -12.75
CA LEU A 99 0.96 5.22 -11.51
C LEU A 99 2.44 5.60 -11.35
N LEU A 100 2.90 5.65 -10.10
CA LEU A 100 4.32 5.73 -9.78
C LEU A 100 4.94 4.32 -9.70
N PRO A 101 6.27 4.18 -9.85
CA PRO A 101 6.92 2.88 -9.74
C PRO A 101 6.65 2.24 -8.37
N PRO A 102 6.26 0.95 -8.33
CA PRO A 102 5.94 0.29 -7.08
C PRO A 102 7.20 0.04 -6.24
N LYS A 103 7.09 0.24 -4.93
CA LYS A 103 8.16 -0.06 -3.96
C LYS A 103 7.93 -1.44 -3.35
N ALA A 104 8.50 -2.45 -3.99
CA ALA A 104 8.40 -3.86 -3.59
C ALA A 104 8.79 -4.14 -2.13
N ALA A 105 9.74 -3.39 -1.56
CA ALA A 105 10.24 -3.64 -0.21
C ALA A 105 9.15 -3.59 0.89
N GLY A 106 8.19 -2.65 0.78
CA GLY A 106 7.15 -2.49 1.80
C GLY A 106 6.15 -3.65 1.80
N ILE A 107 5.72 -4.08 0.62
CA ILE A 107 4.78 -5.20 0.47
C ILE A 107 5.46 -6.53 0.76
N ALA A 108 6.71 -6.72 0.34
CA ALA A 108 7.47 -7.93 0.65
C ALA A 108 7.74 -8.09 2.15
N MET A 109 8.04 -6.99 2.86
CA MET A 109 8.18 -7.02 4.31
C MET A 109 6.86 -7.38 5.01
N ALA A 110 5.75 -6.81 4.57
CA ALA A 110 4.43 -7.14 5.11
C ALA A 110 4.10 -8.63 4.91
N LEU A 111 4.28 -9.13 3.69
CA LEU A 111 4.05 -10.54 3.35
C LEU A 111 4.99 -11.48 4.09
N ASN A 112 6.25 -11.11 4.30
CA ASN A 112 7.21 -11.94 5.03
C ASN A 112 6.93 -11.98 6.54
N VAL A 113 6.56 -10.85 7.15
CA VAL A 113 6.27 -10.80 8.59
C VAL A 113 5.00 -11.58 8.94
N LEU A 114 4.00 -11.55 8.07
CA LEU A 114 2.71 -12.20 8.30
C LEU A 114 2.67 -13.62 7.73
N GLY A 115 3.52 -13.91 6.73
CA GLY A 115 3.73 -15.25 6.21
C GLY A 115 2.41 -15.96 5.89
N SER A 116 2.28 -17.19 6.39
CA SER A 116 1.11 -18.06 6.21
C SER A 116 -0.19 -17.56 6.84
N GLN A 117 -0.19 -16.44 7.57
CA GLN A 117 -1.40 -15.86 8.16
C GLN A 117 -2.17 -14.99 7.15
N PHE A 118 -1.61 -14.80 5.96
CA PHE A 118 -2.25 -14.04 4.90
C PHE A 118 -3.12 -14.96 4.04
N ASP A 119 -4.43 -14.98 4.32
CA ASP A 119 -5.35 -15.80 3.53
C ASP A 119 -5.49 -15.28 2.09
N LYS A 120 -5.66 -13.96 1.92
CA LYS A 120 -5.91 -13.33 0.61
C LYS A 120 -5.39 -11.89 0.56
N MET A 121 -4.99 -11.44 -0.63
CA MET A 121 -4.62 -10.05 -0.88
C MET A 121 -5.77 -9.30 -1.53
N LEU A 122 -6.11 -8.15 -0.98
CA LEU A 122 -7.09 -7.26 -1.59
C LEU A 122 -6.39 -6.22 -2.44
N ASN A 123 -6.53 -6.40 -3.74
CA ASN A 123 -6.01 -5.51 -4.73
C ASN A 123 -7.01 -4.39 -5.03
N VAL A 124 -6.81 -3.23 -4.41
CA VAL A 124 -7.71 -2.07 -4.53
C VAL A 124 -7.15 -1.04 -5.52
N THR A 125 -7.99 -0.59 -6.43
CA THR A 125 -7.71 0.49 -7.38
C THR A 125 -8.74 1.61 -7.19
N LEU A 126 -8.26 2.81 -6.91
CA LEU A 126 -9.08 4.01 -6.70
C LEU A 126 -8.84 4.98 -7.86
N CYS A 127 -9.91 5.38 -8.54
CA CYS A 127 -9.86 6.33 -9.64
C CYS A 127 -10.85 7.48 -9.40
N TYR A 128 -10.39 8.70 -9.68
CA TYR A 128 -11.18 9.93 -9.63
C TYR A 128 -11.22 10.50 -11.05
N PRO A 129 -12.10 10.00 -11.93
CA PRO A 129 -12.06 10.30 -13.36
C PRO A 129 -12.29 11.78 -13.68
N GLU A 130 -13.14 12.45 -12.90
CA GLU A 130 -13.57 13.84 -13.15
C GLU A 130 -12.79 14.87 -12.32
N ASN A 131 -12.11 14.43 -11.25
CA ASN A 131 -11.43 15.29 -10.28
C ASN A 131 -9.98 14.85 -10.07
N SER A 132 -9.19 14.83 -11.15
CA SER A 132 -7.83 14.29 -11.13
C SER A 132 -6.78 15.21 -10.50
N SER A 133 -7.06 16.51 -10.35
CA SER A 133 -6.09 17.51 -9.89
C SER A 133 -6.04 17.63 -8.37
N ARG A 134 -7.19 17.69 -7.68
CA ARG A 134 -7.27 17.89 -6.22
C ARG A 134 -8.41 17.09 -5.56
N PRO A 135 -8.41 15.74 -5.67
CA PRO A 135 -9.52 14.91 -5.19
C PRO A 135 -9.84 15.09 -3.69
N PHE A 136 -8.85 15.39 -2.84
CA PHE A 136 -9.09 15.64 -1.41
C PHE A 136 -9.81 16.96 -1.13
N TYR A 137 -9.38 18.05 -1.79
CA TYR A 137 -10.03 19.35 -1.65
C TYR A 137 -11.42 19.33 -2.26
N ASP A 138 -11.58 18.66 -3.40
CA ASP A 138 -12.88 18.52 -4.06
C ASP A 138 -13.85 17.69 -3.21
N MET A 139 -13.35 16.66 -2.52
CA MET A 139 -14.14 15.91 -1.54
C MET A 139 -14.59 16.80 -0.37
N LEU A 140 -13.69 17.61 0.20
CA LEU A 140 -14.02 18.49 1.33
C LEU A 140 -14.97 19.65 0.93
N SER A 141 -14.88 20.12 -0.31
CA SER A 141 -15.72 21.20 -0.84
C SER A 141 -17.01 20.71 -1.48
N GLY A 142 -17.30 19.41 -1.43
CA GLY A 142 -18.52 18.82 -2.01
C GLY A 142 -18.54 18.79 -3.55
N LYS A 143 -17.41 19.09 -4.20
CA LYS A 143 -17.25 19.12 -5.67
C LYS A 143 -16.86 17.77 -6.26
N LEU A 144 -16.70 16.75 -5.42
CA LEU A 144 -16.37 15.42 -5.86
C LEU A 144 -17.62 14.73 -6.42
N THR A 145 -17.70 14.62 -7.73
CA THR A 145 -18.87 14.06 -8.44
C THR A 145 -18.86 12.54 -8.42
N ARG A 146 -17.70 11.93 -8.74
CA ARG A 146 -17.60 10.49 -8.95
C ARG A 146 -16.30 9.89 -8.47
N ILE A 147 -16.41 8.74 -7.81
CA ILE A 147 -15.30 7.88 -7.42
C ILE A 147 -15.54 6.50 -8.01
N VAL A 148 -14.55 5.95 -8.70
CA VAL A 148 -14.58 4.56 -9.16
C VAL A 148 -13.62 3.76 -8.28
N VAL A 149 -14.15 2.75 -7.60
CA VAL A 149 -13.36 1.82 -6.80
C VAL A 149 -13.48 0.43 -7.41
N ARG A 150 -12.35 -0.17 -7.74
CA ARG A 150 -12.27 -1.59 -8.10
C ARG A 150 -11.52 -2.35 -7.02
N VAL A 151 -12.07 -3.49 -6.66
CA VAL A 151 -11.52 -4.37 -5.63
C VAL A 151 -11.43 -5.76 -6.24
N ASN A 152 -10.22 -6.26 -6.40
CA ASN A 152 -9.96 -7.63 -6.82
C ASN A 152 -9.37 -8.40 -5.64
N LEU A 153 -9.78 -9.65 -5.49
CA LEU A 153 -9.29 -10.54 -4.46
C LEU A 153 -8.27 -11.47 -5.11
N GLU A 154 -7.00 -11.22 -4.82
CA GLU A 154 -5.90 -12.01 -5.36
C GLU A 154 -5.48 -13.07 -4.33
N PRO A 155 -5.40 -14.35 -4.70
CA PRO A 155 -4.82 -15.37 -3.83
C PRO A 155 -3.33 -15.07 -3.63
N ILE A 156 -2.84 -15.26 -2.40
CA ILE A 156 -1.42 -15.16 -2.12
C ILE A 156 -0.81 -16.52 -2.41
N HIS A 157 -0.15 -16.63 -3.57
CA HIS A 157 0.56 -17.84 -3.95
C HIS A 157 1.78 -18.05 -3.06
N GLU A 158 2.17 -19.31 -2.82
CA GLU A 158 3.35 -19.66 -2.02
C GLU A 158 4.64 -19.00 -2.55
N GLU A 159 4.70 -18.73 -3.85
CA GLU A 159 5.81 -18.03 -4.51
C GLU A 159 6.01 -16.59 -4.02
N LEU A 160 5.03 -16.00 -3.31
CA LEU A 160 5.10 -14.69 -2.69
C LEU A 160 5.60 -14.75 -1.24
N HIS A 161 5.79 -15.94 -0.68
CA HIS A 161 6.43 -16.15 0.61
C HIS A 161 7.93 -16.42 0.42
N GLY A 162 8.77 -15.57 1.00
CA GLY A 162 10.21 -15.72 0.90
C GLY A 162 10.99 -14.53 1.43
N ASP A 163 12.31 -14.71 1.53
CA ASP A 163 13.22 -13.70 2.06
C ASP A 163 13.63 -12.70 0.97
N TYR A 164 12.91 -11.58 0.90
CA TYR A 164 13.23 -10.49 -0.03
C TYR A 164 14.59 -9.81 0.22
N VAL A 165 15.16 -9.96 1.41
CA VAL A 165 16.42 -9.30 1.80
C VAL A 165 17.61 -10.15 1.37
N ASN A 166 17.55 -11.46 1.63
CA ASN A 166 18.69 -12.35 1.43
C ASN A 166 18.61 -13.17 0.13
N ASP A 167 17.43 -13.42 -0.44
CA ASP A 167 17.27 -14.17 -1.69
C ASP A 167 17.09 -13.25 -2.91
N LYS A 168 18.14 -13.19 -3.75
CA LYS A 168 18.15 -12.43 -5.00
C LYS A 168 17.19 -13.01 -6.05
N GLY A 169 17.04 -14.33 -6.10
CA GLY A 169 16.15 -15.02 -7.04
C GLY A 169 14.69 -14.73 -6.71
N PHE A 170 14.32 -14.85 -5.44
CA PHE A 170 13.00 -14.46 -4.94
C PHE A 170 12.71 -12.98 -5.22
N LYS A 171 13.65 -12.09 -4.90
CA LYS A 171 13.51 -10.66 -5.19
C LYS A 171 13.17 -10.37 -6.66
N ARG A 172 13.82 -11.05 -7.61
CA ARG A 172 13.54 -10.86 -9.04
C ARG A 172 12.13 -11.33 -9.42
N ARG A 173 11.74 -12.54 -8.98
CA ARG A 173 10.39 -13.08 -9.22
C ARG A 173 9.31 -12.17 -8.63
N PHE A 174 9.50 -11.73 -7.39
CA PHE A 174 8.59 -10.83 -6.70
C PHE A 174 8.44 -9.48 -7.42
N GLN A 175 9.54 -8.91 -7.90
CA GLN A 175 9.51 -7.66 -8.67
C GLN A 175 8.80 -7.83 -10.01
N LEU A 176 9.01 -8.95 -10.71
CA LEU A 176 8.31 -9.25 -11.95
C LEU A 176 6.80 -9.36 -11.72
N TRP A 177 6.38 -10.16 -10.74
CA TRP A 177 4.97 -10.29 -10.35
C TRP A 177 4.35 -8.92 -10.03
N LEU A 178 5.03 -8.11 -9.21
CA LEU A 178 4.52 -6.80 -8.81
C LEU A 178 4.41 -5.84 -10.00
N ASN A 179 5.36 -5.88 -10.93
CA ASN A 179 5.33 -5.06 -12.14
C ASN A 179 4.19 -5.48 -13.07
N THR A 180 3.94 -6.78 -13.23
CA THR A 180 2.78 -7.28 -14.01
C THR A 180 1.47 -6.75 -13.42
N LEU A 181 1.28 -6.91 -12.11
CA LEU A 181 0.10 -6.38 -11.42
C LEU A 181 -0.03 -4.85 -11.60
N TRP A 182 1.08 -4.13 -11.61
CA TRP A 182 1.10 -2.69 -11.83
C TRP A 182 0.73 -2.30 -13.27
N SER A 183 1.24 -3.01 -14.27
CA SER A 183 0.89 -2.81 -15.67
C SER A 183 -0.61 -3.06 -15.92
N GLU A 184 -1.16 -4.12 -15.35
CA GLU A 184 -2.60 -4.40 -15.44
C GLU A 184 -3.44 -3.30 -14.81
N LYS A 185 -3.03 -2.78 -13.65
CA LYS A 185 -3.70 -1.63 -13.02
C LYS A 185 -3.66 -0.38 -13.88
N ASP A 186 -2.52 -0.10 -14.50
CA ASP A 186 -2.37 1.09 -15.34
C ASP A 186 -3.34 1.03 -16.52
N ALA A 187 -3.42 -0.13 -17.19
CA ALA A 187 -4.37 -0.37 -18.28
C ALA A 187 -5.83 -0.29 -17.81
N GLN A 188 -6.13 -0.82 -16.63
CA GLN A 188 -7.48 -0.70 -16.03
C GLN A 188 -7.85 0.76 -15.76
N LEU A 189 -6.91 1.57 -15.26
CA LEU A 189 -7.14 2.99 -15.03
C LEU A 189 -7.40 3.74 -16.34
N ASP A 190 -6.68 3.41 -17.41
CA ASP A 190 -6.93 3.97 -18.74
C ASP A 190 -8.33 3.59 -19.25
N ALA A 191 -8.73 2.33 -19.11
CA ALA A 191 -10.07 1.88 -19.50
C ALA A 191 -11.18 2.60 -18.71
N ILE A 192 -10.99 2.81 -17.41
CA ILE A 192 -11.93 3.56 -16.56
C ILE A 192 -11.99 5.02 -17.02
N LYS A 193 -10.86 5.66 -17.32
CA LYS A 193 -10.85 7.06 -17.80
C LYS A 193 -11.50 7.19 -19.19
N ALA A 194 -11.22 6.25 -20.10
CA ALA A 194 -11.76 6.25 -21.46
C ALA A 194 -13.28 6.03 -21.49
N SER A 195 -13.79 5.08 -20.70
CA SER A 195 -15.23 4.83 -20.60
C SER A 195 -15.99 6.03 -20.02
N ASN A 196 -15.42 6.72 -19.03
CA ASN A 196 -16.04 7.91 -18.46
C ASN A 196 -16.03 9.11 -19.41
N LYS A 197 -14.99 9.27 -20.25
CA LYS A 197 -14.96 10.33 -21.26
C LYS A 197 -16.10 10.21 -22.28
N LYS A 198 -16.57 8.99 -22.56
CA LYS A 198 -17.71 8.72 -23.46
C LYS A 198 -19.08 8.89 -22.81
N ALA A 199 -19.17 8.81 -21.47
CA ALA A 199 -20.44 8.91 -20.75
C ALA A 199 -20.82 10.36 -20.37
N GLY A 200 -19.88 11.32 -20.53
CA GLY A 200 -20.10 12.75 -20.33
C GLY A 200 -20.19 13.56 -21.64
N GLN A 201 -20.32 12.89 -22.79
CA GLN A 201 -20.73 13.46 -24.08
C GLN A 201 -22.16 13.03 -24.36
#